data_AF-A0A9D7CD31-F1
#
_entry.id   AF-A0A9D7CD31-F1
#
_cell.length_a   1.000
_cell.length_b   1.000
_cell.length_c   1.000
_cell.angle_alpha   90.00
_cell.angle_beta   90.00
_cell.angle_gamma   90.00
#
_symmetry.space_group_name_H-M   'P 1'
#
loop_
_entity.id
_entity.type
_entity.pdbx_description
1 polymer ?
#
loop_
_entity_poly.entity_id
_entity_poly.type
_entity_poly.pdbx_seq_one_letter_code
_entity_poly.pdbx_strand_id
1 'polypeptide(L)'
;MSSLGRAASLLGAVCVVAAAGRAVGGSEVAAAFGNPVAPPPHLAELVNVPIVRNGTVVNPDAVDFDSLSGRSGHLRMRLVALAEVDAYGSLLAQVGDELRTPGVHAIPTTSPDSSFAFVTLTPWQRKLGSHVNGYHMGFWPGERSIVTAQYENPEGFIEVSRDRAETRISTHFTLRDFLTHDQAHVWPKYVVVREELIDKLELVLDALRSFGVATQHVVVLSGFRSPQYNSRGNGEGMARSSRHQFGDAADLIIDANRDGRMDDLNRDGRVDFDDTQVIDRAVSLVEHKYPDLVGGLGLYREMGPSGPFVHIDVRGTRARWSNVGRRAPSGAGVQTRWPGVTNAVARPSGACQAEGAMAVLCQGSR
;
A
#
# COMPACT_ATOMS: atom_id res chain seq x y z
N MET A 1 7.85 86.81 -21.02
CA MET A 1 8.01 85.49 -21.66
C MET A 1 6.93 84.56 -21.12
N SER A 2 5.97 84.25 -21.97
CA SER A 2 5.01 83.12 -21.94
C SER A 2 5.72 81.78 -21.62
N SER A 3 5.13 80.66 -21.23
CA SER A 3 3.80 80.17 -20.87
C SER A 3 3.97 78.64 -20.78
N LEU A 4 3.14 77.95 -19.97
CA LEU A 4 2.71 76.53 -20.15
C LEU A 4 3.81 75.43 -20.07
N GLY A 5 3.64 74.32 -19.35
CA GLY A 5 2.54 73.80 -18.55
C GLY A 5 2.83 72.36 -18.08
N ARG A 6 2.17 71.98 -16.97
CA ARG A 6 1.52 70.68 -16.67
C ARG A 6 2.35 69.38 -16.76
N ALA A 7 2.22 68.40 -15.86
CA ALA A 7 1.33 68.19 -14.72
C ALA A 7 1.79 66.94 -13.92
N ALA A 8 1.33 66.92 -12.65
CA ALA A 8 0.87 65.78 -11.83
C ALA A 8 1.84 64.62 -11.51
N SER A 9 1.73 63.85 -10.42
CA SER A 9 1.09 63.90 -9.10
C SER A 9 1.33 62.49 -8.54
N LEU A 10 1.75 62.30 -7.29
CA LEU A 10 1.47 61.08 -6.50
C LEU A 10 1.89 61.30 -5.04
N LEU A 11 0.89 61.45 -4.17
CA LEU A 11 0.99 61.52 -2.71
C LEU A 11 0.06 60.43 -2.18
N GLY A 12 0.63 59.37 -1.59
CA GLY A 12 -0.10 58.31 -0.91
C GLY A 12 0.11 58.42 0.59
N ALA A 13 -0.92 58.90 1.30
CA ALA A 13 -0.94 59.05 2.75
C ALA A 13 -1.43 57.77 3.43
N VAL A 14 -0.79 57.44 4.56
CA VAL A 14 -1.15 56.38 5.51
C VAL A 14 -2.30 56.88 6.39
N CYS A 15 -3.39 56.11 6.48
CA CYS A 15 -4.46 56.34 7.47
C CYS A 15 -4.77 55.05 8.24
N VAL A 16 -4.49 55.11 9.55
CA VAL A 16 -4.96 54.18 10.58
C VAL A 16 -6.46 54.39 10.80
N VAL A 17 -7.24 53.31 10.87
CA VAL A 17 -8.63 53.37 11.34
C VAL A 17 -8.82 52.36 12.47
N ALA A 18 -9.12 52.90 13.65
CA ALA A 18 -9.66 52.19 14.80
C ALA A 18 -11.16 51.95 14.61
N ALA A 19 -11.64 50.75 14.94
CA ALA A 19 -13.06 50.43 14.94
C ALA A 19 -13.61 50.42 16.37
N ALA A 20 -14.53 51.32 16.64
CA ALA A 20 -15.31 51.42 17.86
C ALA A 20 -16.47 50.41 17.87
N GLY A 21 -16.75 49.86 19.05
CA GLY A 21 -17.88 48.95 19.27
C GLY A 21 -19.23 49.64 19.21
N ARG A 22 -20.22 48.94 18.65
CA ARG A 22 -21.65 49.17 18.89
C ARG A 22 -22.35 47.83 19.07
N ALA A 23 -22.95 47.67 20.25
CA ALA A 23 -23.93 46.63 20.53
C ALA A 23 -25.26 46.98 19.87
N VAL A 24 -25.84 46.01 19.15
CA VAL A 24 -27.27 45.95 18.83
C VAL A 24 -27.70 44.49 19.07
N GLY A 25 -28.80 44.33 19.80
CA GLY A 25 -29.23 43.06 20.38
C GLY A 25 -29.88 42.10 19.39
N GLY A 26 -29.83 40.82 19.80
CA GLY A 26 -30.95 39.88 19.82
C GLY A 26 -31.59 39.47 18.49
N SER A 27 -31.08 38.38 17.92
CA SER A 27 -31.90 37.27 17.40
C SER A 27 -31.01 36.07 17.06
N GLU A 28 -31.19 35.00 17.82
CA GLU A 28 -31.01 33.58 17.45
C GLU A 28 -29.76 33.17 16.64
N VAL A 29 -28.76 32.63 17.35
CA VAL A 29 -27.83 31.63 16.78
C VAL A 29 -27.79 30.44 17.73
N ALA A 30 -28.80 29.58 17.59
CA ALA A 30 -28.78 28.24 18.16
C ALA A 30 -28.26 27.25 17.09
N ALA A 31 -27.33 26.41 17.52
CA ALA A 31 -26.99 25.11 16.97
C ALA A 31 -26.35 25.05 15.56
N ALA A 32 -25.02 25.01 15.55
CA ALA A 32 -24.26 24.12 14.67
C ALA A 32 -23.00 23.64 15.41
N PHE A 33 -23.19 22.92 16.51
CA PHE A 33 -22.14 22.03 16.99
C PHE A 33 -21.96 20.97 15.91
N GLY A 34 -20.81 21.04 15.23
CA GLY A 34 -20.40 20.00 14.30
C GLY A 34 -20.49 18.65 14.99
N ASN A 35 -21.06 17.68 14.29
CA ASN A 35 -21.10 16.30 14.74
C ASN A 35 -19.70 15.90 15.21
N PRO A 36 -19.58 15.17 16.34
CA PRO A 36 -18.29 14.64 16.76
C PRO A 36 -17.68 13.88 15.58
N VAL A 37 -16.51 14.34 15.15
CA VAL A 37 -15.69 13.64 14.17
C VAL A 37 -15.50 12.24 14.71
N ALA A 38 -16.01 11.24 13.99
CA ALA A 38 -15.80 9.85 14.35
C ALA A 38 -14.29 9.64 14.55
N PRO A 39 -13.86 8.94 15.60
CA PRO A 39 -12.45 8.64 15.79
C PRO A 39 -11.92 8.00 14.49
N PRO A 40 -10.66 8.30 14.08
CA PRO A 40 -10.08 7.67 12.91
C PRO A 40 -10.25 6.15 13.03
N PRO A 41 -10.53 5.43 11.92
CA PRO A 41 -10.67 3.99 11.96
C PRO A 41 -9.45 3.42 12.67
N HIS A 42 -9.68 2.59 13.68
CA HIS A 42 -8.61 1.94 14.41
C HIS A 42 -7.71 1.23 13.37
N LEU A 43 -6.41 1.55 13.38
CA LEU A 43 -5.40 0.72 12.73
C LEU A 43 -5.69 -0.71 13.20
N ALA A 44 -5.84 -1.64 12.24
CA ALA A 44 -6.28 -3.00 12.50
C ALA A 44 -5.41 -3.58 13.61
N GLU A 45 -6.03 -3.76 14.79
CA GLU A 45 -5.33 -4.20 15.99
C GLU A 45 -4.98 -5.66 15.77
N LEU A 46 -3.70 -5.91 15.44
CA LEU A 46 -3.15 -7.26 15.37
C LEU A 46 -3.45 -7.91 16.72
N VAL A 47 -4.26 -8.97 16.67
CA VAL A 47 -4.74 -9.64 17.87
C VAL A 47 -3.53 -10.17 18.64
N ASN A 48 -3.40 -9.77 19.89
CA ASN A 48 -2.33 -10.12 20.84
C ASN A 48 -1.01 -9.34 20.74
N VAL A 49 -1.02 -8.15 20.14
CA VAL A 49 0.15 -7.25 20.20
C VAL A 49 -0.08 -6.15 21.23
N PRO A 50 0.84 -5.95 22.20
CA PRO A 50 0.74 -4.84 23.15
C PRO A 50 0.70 -3.51 22.39
N ILE A 51 -0.40 -2.77 22.47
CA ILE A 51 -0.48 -1.43 21.89
C ILE A 51 0.30 -0.47 22.78
N VAL A 52 1.21 0.31 22.18
CA VAL A 52 1.74 1.51 22.83
C VAL A 52 0.72 2.63 22.67
N ARG A 53 0.11 3.07 23.77
CA ARG A 53 -0.68 4.31 23.80
C ARG A 53 -0.01 5.31 24.70
N ASN A 54 0.25 6.52 24.20
CA ASN A 54 0.90 7.60 24.94
C ASN A 54 2.24 7.17 25.59
N GLY A 55 3.07 6.39 24.88
CA GLY A 55 4.36 5.93 25.38
C GLY A 55 4.29 4.84 26.45
N THR A 56 3.11 4.26 26.71
CA THR A 56 2.94 3.14 27.66
C THR A 56 2.46 1.91 26.92
N VAL A 57 3.18 0.79 27.04
CA VAL A 57 2.76 -0.51 26.53
C VAL A 57 1.63 -1.05 27.39
N VAL A 58 0.47 -1.34 26.79
CA VAL A 58 -0.60 -2.05 27.47
C VAL A 58 -0.19 -3.53 27.58
N ASN A 59 0.32 -3.92 28.75
CA ASN A 59 0.78 -5.28 29.11
C ASN A 59 2.20 -5.66 28.61
N PRO A 60 3.28 -5.12 29.21
CA PRO A 60 4.67 -5.37 28.80
C PRO A 60 5.19 -6.79 29.11
N ASP A 61 4.48 -7.54 29.98
CA ASP A 61 4.89 -8.88 30.43
C ASP A 61 4.34 -10.02 29.54
N ALA A 62 3.61 -9.70 28.46
CA ALA A 62 2.85 -10.67 27.67
C ALA A 62 3.23 -10.71 26.18
N VAL A 63 4.52 -10.51 25.84
CA VAL A 63 4.98 -10.86 24.49
C VAL A 63 5.24 -12.37 24.46
N ASP A 64 4.17 -13.13 24.27
CA ASP A 64 4.28 -14.52 23.83
C ASP A 64 4.62 -14.49 22.33
N PHE A 65 5.76 -15.04 21.93
CA PHE A 65 6.17 -15.04 20.53
C PHE A 65 5.18 -15.77 19.62
N ASP A 66 4.41 -16.72 20.16
CA ASP A 66 3.34 -17.39 19.42
C ASP A 66 2.17 -16.44 19.12
N SER A 67 2.03 -15.34 19.87
CA SER A 67 0.98 -14.33 19.72
C SER A 67 1.28 -13.27 18.66
N LEU A 68 2.54 -13.15 18.20
CA LEU A 68 2.99 -12.17 17.21
C LEU A 68 2.72 -12.59 15.75
N SER A 69 2.19 -13.79 15.55
CA SER A 69 2.05 -14.39 14.21
C SER A 69 0.84 -13.89 13.41
N GLY A 70 0.18 -12.81 13.85
CA GLY A 70 -1.03 -12.27 13.22
C GLY A 70 -2.23 -13.21 13.34
N ARG A 71 -3.36 -12.82 12.75
CA ARG A 71 -4.58 -13.65 12.74
C ARG A 71 -4.46 -14.87 11.82
N SER A 72 -3.55 -14.80 10.85
CA SER A 72 -3.18 -15.93 10.01
C SER A 72 -2.38 -16.99 10.75
N GLY A 73 -1.64 -16.63 11.81
CA GLY A 73 -0.61 -17.49 12.39
C GLY A 73 0.65 -17.60 11.51
N HIS A 74 0.70 -16.85 10.40
CA HIS A 74 1.74 -16.93 9.39
C HIS A 74 2.67 -15.72 9.37
N LEU A 75 2.36 -14.62 10.07
CA LEU A 75 3.21 -13.43 10.13
C LEU A 75 4.54 -13.73 10.86
N ARG A 76 5.65 -13.24 10.33
CA ARG A 76 7.01 -13.46 10.88
C ARG A 76 7.79 -12.15 11.05
N MET A 77 7.08 -11.03 11.15
CA MET A 77 7.68 -9.70 11.29
C MET A 77 6.88 -8.86 12.26
N ARG A 78 7.57 -8.04 13.06
CA ARG A 78 6.99 -6.95 13.85
C ARG A 78 7.69 -5.64 13.53
N LEU A 79 6.92 -4.60 13.18
CA LEU A 79 7.44 -3.24 13.04
C LEU A 79 7.57 -2.59 14.41
N VAL A 80 8.67 -1.87 14.63
CA VAL A 80 8.95 -1.13 15.85
C VAL A 80 9.32 0.30 15.47
N ALA A 81 8.52 1.27 15.90
CA ALA A 81 8.87 2.66 15.76
C ALA A 81 10.02 2.99 16.71
N LEU A 82 11.03 3.73 16.24
CA LEU A 82 12.22 4.03 17.04
C LEU A 82 11.88 4.74 18.36
N ALA A 83 10.86 5.59 18.36
CA ALA A 83 10.38 6.30 19.55
C ALA A 83 9.72 5.38 20.60
N GLU A 84 9.34 4.17 20.20
CA GLU A 84 8.65 3.19 21.05
C GLU A 84 9.57 2.07 21.53
N VAL A 85 10.78 1.94 20.98
CA VAL A 85 11.73 0.86 21.31
C VAL A 85 11.93 0.73 22.82
N ASP A 86 12.11 1.84 23.52
CA ASP A 86 12.30 1.90 24.98
C ASP A 86 11.11 1.37 25.78
N ALA A 87 9.91 1.41 25.20
CA ALA A 87 8.72 0.90 25.85
C ALA A 87 8.68 -0.65 25.86
N TYR A 88 9.45 -1.30 24.98
CA TYR A 88 9.54 -2.76 24.87
C TYR A 88 10.72 -3.35 25.66
N GLY A 89 10.74 -3.13 26.99
CA GLY A 89 11.84 -3.55 27.87
C GLY A 89 12.20 -5.04 27.79
N SER A 90 11.22 -5.93 27.70
CA SER A 90 11.43 -7.38 27.57
C SER A 90 12.08 -7.77 26.23
N LEU A 91 11.69 -7.09 25.15
CA LEU A 91 12.28 -7.31 23.83
C LEU A 91 13.72 -6.79 23.77
N LEU A 92 13.96 -5.61 24.34
CA LEU A 92 15.31 -5.05 24.51
C LEU A 92 16.22 -5.95 25.35
N ALA A 93 15.70 -6.61 26.38
CA ALA A 93 16.47 -7.55 27.18
C ALA A 93 16.90 -8.80 26.38
N GLN A 94 16.13 -9.20 25.37
CA GLN A 94 16.41 -10.39 24.55
C GLN A 94 17.27 -10.09 23.32
N VAL A 95 16.97 -9.00 22.61
CA VAL A 95 17.68 -8.59 21.39
C VAL A 95 18.93 -7.77 21.74
N GLY A 96 18.87 -6.98 22.80
CA GLY A 96 19.90 -6.02 23.16
C GLY A 96 19.72 -4.66 22.49
N ASP A 97 20.67 -3.76 22.75
CA ASP A 97 20.64 -2.37 22.27
C ASP A 97 20.70 -2.24 20.74
N GLU A 98 21.02 -3.31 20.02
CA GLU A 98 21.00 -3.33 18.55
C GLU A 98 19.62 -2.99 17.97
N LEU A 99 18.54 -3.32 18.69
CA LEU A 99 17.17 -2.98 18.33
C LEU A 99 16.94 -1.46 18.20
N ARG A 100 17.77 -0.63 18.84
CA ARG A 100 17.71 0.85 18.71
C ARG A 100 18.26 1.34 17.38
N THR A 101 18.89 0.48 16.61
CA THR A 101 19.39 0.82 15.27
C THR A 101 18.32 0.46 14.25
N PRO A 102 17.94 1.38 13.33
CA PRO A 102 17.05 1.04 12.24
C PRO A 102 17.57 -0.15 11.41
N GLY A 103 16.67 -1.06 11.04
CA GLY A 103 17.02 -2.26 10.31
C GLY A 103 16.23 -3.49 10.73
N VAL A 104 16.60 -4.63 10.15
CA VAL A 104 15.95 -5.93 10.34
C VAL A 104 16.74 -6.76 11.35
N HIS A 105 16.14 -7.03 12.50
CA HIS A 105 16.71 -7.79 13.62
C HIS A 105 16.02 -9.16 13.69
N ALA A 106 16.66 -10.18 13.14
CA ALA A 106 16.10 -11.53 13.10
C ALA A 106 16.43 -12.29 14.39
N ILE A 107 15.39 -12.73 15.11
CA ILE A 107 15.52 -13.59 16.29
C ILE A 107 15.20 -15.04 15.87
N PRO A 108 16.07 -16.02 16.13
CA PRO A 108 15.75 -17.43 15.92
C PRO A 108 14.53 -17.84 16.76
N THR A 109 13.61 -18.62 16.18
CA THR A 109 12.49 -19.20 16.93
C THR A 109 12.87 -20.58 17.46
N THR A 110 11.97 -21.21 18.23
CA THR A 110 12.14 -22.58 18.73
C THR A 110 12.14 -23.63 17.63
N SER A 111 11.62 -23.31 16.46
CA SER A 111 11.70 -24.18 15.29
C SER A 111 13.07 -24.01 14.62
N PRO A 112 13.84 -25.11 14.43
CA PRO A 112 15.05 -25.06 13.64
C PRO A 112 14.68 -24.55 12.24
N ASP A 113 15.39 -23.55 11.74
CA ASP A 113 15.18 -22.90 10.43
C ASP A 113 14.04 -21.88 10.35
N SER A 114 13.49 -21.44 11.48
CA SER A 114 12.57 -20.29 11.52
C SER A 114 13.15 -19.14 12.34
N SER A 115 12.98 -17.93 11.83
CA SER A 115 13.23 -16.69 12.56
C SER A 115 12.00 -15.79 12.55
N PHE A 116 11.94 -14.89 13.52
CA PHE A 116 10.99 -13.80 13.60
C PHE A 116 11.75 -12.48 13.51
N ALA A 117 11.33 -11.58 12.63
CA ALA A 117 12.02 -10.32 12.36
C ALA A 117 11.40 -9.17 13.16
N PHE A 118 12.17 -8.53 14.03
CA PHE A 118 11.83 -7.21 14.57
C PHE A 118 12.47 -6.16 13.70
N VAL A 119 11.65 -5.27 13.14
CA VAL A 119 12.08 -4.28 12.16
C VAL A 119 11.94 -2.91 12.77
N THR A 120 13.07 -2.36 13.21
CA THR A 120 13.13 -1.00 13.70
C THR A 120 13.10 -0.05 12.51
N LEU A 121 12.08 0.81 12.45
CA LEU A 121 11.89 1.70 11.32
C LEU A 121 12.96 2.79 11.28
N THR A 122 13.48 3.07 10.09
CA THR A 122 14.18 4.32 9.80
C THR A 122 13.16 5.44 9.85
N PRO A 123 13.26 6.40 10.80
CA PRO A 123 12.21 7.39 11.00
C PRO A 123 11.98 8.25 9.77
N TRP A 124 10.73 8.66 9.53
CA TRP A 124 10.35 9.53 8.40
C TRP A 124 11.26 10.76 8.24
N GLN A 125 11.68 11.34 9.35
CA GLN A 125 12.53 12.54 9.43
C GLN A 125 13.92 12.34 8.80
N ARG A 126 14.33 11.09 8.53
CA ARG A 126 15.57 10.77 7.79
C ARG A 126 15.44 11.03 6.29
N LYS A 127 14.22 11.24 5.77
CA LYS A 127 13.99 11.65 4.39
C LYS A 127 14.41 13.11 4.20
N LEU A 128 15.39 13.34 3.34
CA LEU A 128 15.88 14.66 2.96
C LEU A 128 15.44 14.97 1.52
N GLY A 129 14.51 15.92 1.38
CA GLY A 129 13.90 16.19 0.08
C GLY A 129 13.21 14.95 -0.47
N SER A 130 13.57 14.50 -1.68
CA SER A 130 13.01 13.29 -2.30
C SER A 130 13.76 11.99 -1.99
N HIS A 131 14.77 12.00 -1.12
CA HIS A 131 15.66 10.85 -0.91
C HIS A 131 15.75 10.40 0.54
N VAL A 132 16.04 9.11 0.74
CA VAL A 132 16.47 8.52 2.02
C VAL A 132 17.80 7.81 1.76
N ASN A 133 18.89 8.29 2.36
CA ASN A 133 20.24 7.71 2.22
C ASN A 133 20.64 7.35 0.76
N GLY A 134 20.40 8.26 -0.19
CA GLY A 134 20.70 8.06 -1.61
C GLY A 134 19.66 7.27 -2.41
N TYR A 135 18.70 6.61 -1.77
CA TYR A 135 17.56 5.98 -2.45
C TYR A 135 16.50 7.02 -2.81
N HIS A 136 16.13 7.10 -4.08
CA HIS A 136 15.16 8.07 -4.57
C HIS A 136 13.74 7.61 -4.29
N MET A 137 13.09 8.30 -3.37
CA MET A 137 11.75 7.97 -2.89
C MET A 137 10.68 8.80 -3.60
N GLY A 138 10.94 10.08 -3.85
CA GLY A 138 9.95 11.02 -4.37
C GLY A 138 9.20 11.74 -3.25
N PHE A 139 7.97 12.17 -3.51
CA PHE A 139 7.14 12.90 -2.56
C PHE A 139 5.77 12.28 -2.42
N TRP A 140 5.37 11.95 -1.19
CA TRP A 140 4.01 11.55 -0.88
C TRP A 140 3.02 12.72 -1.09
N PRO A 141 1.74 12.44 -1.34
CA PRO A 141 0.71 13.47 -1.43
C PRO A 141 0.65 14.39 -0.21
N GLY A 142 0.79 13.82 1.00
CA GLY A 142 0.77 14.55 2.27
C GLY A 142 1.93 15.52 2.47
N GLU A 143 3.00 15.43 1.68
CA GLU A 143 4.12 16.39 1.71
C GLU A 143 3.79 17.70 0.98
N ARG A 144 2.75 17.71 0.14
CA ARG A 144 2.44 18.83 -0.75
C ARG A 144 1.05 19.40 -0.54
N SER A 145 0.18 18.69 0.18
CA SER A 145 -1.23 19.06 0.34
C SER A 145 -1.77 18.47 1.63
N ILE A 146 -2.84 19.09 2.15
CA ILE A 146 -3.61 18.51 3.24
C ILE A 146 -4.35 17.30 2.69
N VAL A 147 -4.23 16.19 3.39
CA VAL A 147 -4.80 14.89 3.00
C VAL A 147 -5.61 14.32 4.16
N THR A 148 -6.48 13.36 3.88
CA THR A 148 -7.15 12.60 4.93
C THR A 148 -6.17 11.65 5.62
N ALA A 149 -6.47 11.23 6.85
CA ALA A 149 -5.61 10.38 7.67
C ALA A 149 -5.05 9.16 6.93
N GLN A 150 -5.86 8.51 6.09
CA GLN A 150 -5.46 7.33 5.30
C GLN A 150 -4.35 7.60 4.26
N TYR A 151 -4.05 8.86 3.95
CA TYR A 151 -3.04 9.29 2.98
C TYR A 151 -1.93 10.12 3.63
N GLU A 152 -1.87 10.15 4.96
CA GLU A 152 -0.75 10.75 5.68
C GLU A 152 0.58 10.07 5.32
N ASN A 153 1.67 10.79 5.61
CA ASN A 153 3.00 10.26 5.37
C ASN A 153 3.25 9.05 6.28
N PRO A 154 4.01 8.03 5.81
CA PRO A 154 4.37 6.90 6.64
C PRO A 154 5.21 7.35 7.85
N GLU A 155 5.08 6.64 8.96
CA GLU A 155 5.85 6.90 10.19
C GLU A 155 7.37 6.75 9.99
N GLY A 156 7.74 5.82 9.11
CA GLY A 156 9.11 5.54 8.75
C GLY A 156 9.21 4.53 7.62
N PHE A 157 10.41 3.99 7.46
CA PHE A 157 10.76 3.08 6.38
C PHE A 157 11.45 1.84 6.93
N ILE A 158 11.14 0.69 6.36
CA ILE A 158 11.96 -0.50 6.53
C ILE A 158 13.22 -0.32 5.68
N GLU A 159 14.38 -0.29 6.33
CA GLU A 159 15.67 -0.31 5.65
C GLU A 159 16.01 -1.75 5.26
N VAL A 160 16.16 -2.00 3.96
CA VAL A 160 16.45 -3.32 3.39
C VAL A 160 17.83 -3.29 2.76
N SER A 161 18.81 -3.84 3.46
CA SER A 161 20.14 -4.13 2.90
C SER A 161 20.06 -5.33 1.95
N ARG A 162 21.11 -5.52 1.14
CA ARG A 162 21.13 -6.58 0.12
C ARG A 162 21.05 -7.98 0.73
N ASP A 163 21.74 -8.20 1.84
CA ASP A 163 21.75 -9.47 2.59
C ASP A 163 20.43 -9.74 3.33
N ARG A 164 19.61 -8.71 3.58
CA ARG A 164 18.34 -8.85 4.31
C ARG A 164 17.11 -8.88 3.43
N ALA A 165 17.26 -8.71 2.11
CA ALA A 165 16.13 -8.76 1.18
C ALA A 165 15.35 -10.08 1.24
N GLU A 166 16.03 -11.20 1.47
CA GLU A 166 15.42 -12.53 1.56
C GLU A 166 14.84 -12.85 2.95
N THR A 167 14.77 -11.87 3.86
CA THR A 167 14.14 -12.08 5.17
C THR A 167 12.67 -12.42 4.97
N ARG A 168 12.24 -13.57 5.49
CA ARG A 168 10.83 -13.96 5.51
C ARG A 168 10.05 -13.07 6.47
N ILE A 169 8.99 -12.46 5.97
CA ILE A 169 8.05 -11.65 6.75
C ILE A 169 6.74 -12.39 7.00
N SER A 170 6.56 -13.53 6.33
CA SER A 170 5.46 -14.47 6.56
C SER A 170 5.83 -15.86 6.03
N THR A 171 4.86 -16.77 5.89
CA THR A 171 5.09 -18.12 5.36
C THR A 171 5.37 -18.08 3.86
N HIS A 172 4.66 -17.24 3.12
CA HIS A 172 4.79 -17.15 1.65
C HIS A 172 5.63 -15.96 1.18
N PHE A 173 5.83 -14.95 2.02
CA PHE A 173 6.44 -13.70 1.59
C PHE A 173 7.74 -13.33 2.30
N THR A 174 8.62 -12.65 1.56
CA THR A 174 9.88 -12.05 1.97
C THR A 174 9.84 -10.52 1.80
N LEU A 175 10.82 -9.80 2.35
CA LEU A 175 10.97 -8.35 2.08
C LEU A 175 11.21 -8.05 0.60
N ARG A 176 11.90 -8.95 -0.12
CA ARG A 176 12.22 -8.87 -1.55
C ARG A 176 10.97 -8.67 -2.40
N ASP A 177 9.90 -9.39 -2.08
CA ASP A 177 8.63 -9.39 -2.80
C ASP A 177 7.94 -8.01 -2.80
N PHE A 178 8.26 -7.18 -1.81
CA PHE A 178 7.66 -5.85 -1.65
C PHE A 178 8.56 -4.71 -2.10
N LEU A 179 9.77 -4.98 -2.61
CA LEU A 179 10.68 -3.93 -3.08
C LEU A 179 10.15 -3.26 -4.35
N THR A 180 10.33 -1.94 -4.47
CA THR A 180 10.04 -1.23 -5.72
C THR A 180 10.99 -1.70 -6.84
N HIS A 181 10.42 -1.97 -8.02
CA HIS A 181 11.13 -2.48 -9.20
C HIS A 181 11.90 -1.39 -9.97
N ASP A 182 12.71 -0.60 -9.26
CA ASP A 182 13.63 0.36 -9.85
C ASP A 182 14.96 0.45 -9.09
N GLN A 183 15.87 1.30 -9.59
CA GLN A 183 17.13 1.62 -8.92
C GLN A 183 17.92 0.36 -8.53
N ALA A 184 18.13 -0.55 -9.50
CA ALA A 184 18.65 -1.90 -9.26
C ALA A 184 19.99 -1.93 -8.51
N HIS A 185 20.83 -0.90 -8.71
CA HIS A 185 22.17 -0.81 -8.14
C HIS A 185 22.26 0.04 -6.85
N VAL A 186 21.14 0.60 -6.38
CA VAL A 186 21.11 1.44 -5.17
C VAL A 186 20.70 0.60 -3.96
N TRP A 187 21.54 0.62 -2.93
CA TRP A 187 21.34 -0.07 -1.65
C TRP A 187 21.85 0.81 -0.49
N PRO A 188 21.25 0.73 0.71
CA PRO A 188 20.03 -0.02 1.03
C PRO A 188 18.80 0.53 0.31
N LYS A 189 17.76 -0.30 0.17
CA LYS A 189 16.43 0.13 -0.29
C LYS A 189 15.58 0.48 0.92
N TYR A 190 14.58 1.34 0.72
CA TYR A 190 13.63 1.72 1.76
C TYR A 190 12.23 1.41 1.29
N VAL A 191 11.46 0.70 2.10
CA VAL A 191 10.07 0.33 1.77
C VAL A 191 9.12 0.68 2.89
N VAL A 192 7.86 0.87 2.53
CA VAL A 192 6.74 0.92 3.48
C VAL A 192 5.93 -0.34 3.25
N VAL A 193 5.72 -1.12 4.29
CA VAL A 193 4.88 -2.32 4.28
C VAL A 193 4.12 -2.32 5.60
N ARG A 194 2.83 -2.68 5.56
CA ARG A 194 1.98 -2.83 6.74
C ARG A 194 1.81 -4.31 7.09
N GLU A 195 1.96 -4.64 8.35
CA GLU A 195 1.79 -6.01 8.85
C GLU A 195 0.39 -6.55 8.54
N GLU A 196 -0.63 -5.69 8.57
CA GLU A 196 -2.01 -6.08 8.34
C GLU A 196 -2.28 -6.46 6.88
N LEU A 197 -1.53 -5.88 5.93
CA LEU A 197 -1.54 -6.34 4.55
C LEU A 197 -1.01 -7.77 4.47
N ILE A 198 0.17 -8.02 5.05
CA ILE A 198 0.81 -9.34 5.02
C ILE A 198 -0.10 -10.40 5.66
N ASP A 199 -0.67 -10.09 6.82
CA ASP A 199 -1.59 -10.98 7.53
C ASP A 199 -2.86 -11.26 6.70
N LYS A 200 -3.44 -10.24 6.05
CA LYS A 200 -4.59 -10.42 5.14
C LYS A 200 -4.23 -11.31 3.95
N LEU A 201 -3.05 -11.12 3.34
CA LEU A 201 -2.64 -11.92 2.20
C LEU A 201 -2.54 -13.39 2.58
N GLU A 202 -1.91 -13.72 3.72
CA GLU A 202 -1.84 -15.09 4.24
C GLU A 202 -3.24 -15.68 4.50
N LEU A 203 -4.14 -14.93 5.13
CA LEU A 203 -5.54 -15.35 5.33
C LEU A 203 -6.28 -15.63 4.02
N VAL A 204 -5.99 -14.86 2.95
CA VAL A 204 -6.55 -15.10 1.61
C VAL A 204 -6.00 -16.39 1.03
N LEU A 205 -4.72 -16.69 1.21
CA LEU A 205 -4.12 -17.95 0.75
C LEU A 205 -4.69 -19.17 1.48
N ASP A 206 -4.96 -19.05 2.78
CA ASP A 206 -5.64 -20.11 3.54
C ASP A 206 -7.09 -20.30 3.09
N ALA A 207 -7.82 -19.21 2.83
CA ALA A 207 -9.17 -19.28 2.27
C ALA A 207 -9.17 -19.95 0.88
N LEU A 208 -8.24 -19.59 -0.01
CA LEU A 208 -8.06 -20.24 -1.30
C LEU A 208 -7.74 -21.73 -1.15
N ARG A 209 -6.85 -22.10 -0.22
CA ARG A 209 -6.56 -23.50 0.11
C ARG A 209 -7.81 -24.26 0.53
N SER A 210 -8.70 -23.63 1.32
CA SER A 210 -9.98 -24.22 1.72
C SER A 210 -10.95 -24.45 0.54
N PHE A 211 -10.76 -23.73 -0.58
CA PHE A 211 -11.48 -23.95 -1.84
C PHE A 211 -10.79 -25.00 -2.74
N GLY A 212 -9.72 -25.61 -2.23
CA GLY A 212 -8.88 -26.58 -2.92
C GLY A 212 -7.88 -25.96 -3.91
N VAL A 213 -7.71 -24.64 -3.91
CA VAL A 213 -6.69 -23.99 -4.74
C VAL A 213 -5.31 -24.29 -4.17
N ALA A 214 -4.37 -24.63 -5.05
CA ALA A 214 -2.98 -24.82 -4.70
C ALA A 214 -2.33 -23.45 -4.41
N THR A 215 -1.80 -23.26 -3.20
CA THR A 215 -1.21 -21.97 -2.74
C THR A 215 0.24 -22.09 -2.29
N GLN A 216 0.94 -23.15 -2.68
CA GLN A 216 2.32 -23.41 -2.26
C GLN A 216 3.32 -22.36 -2.77
N HIS A 217 2.93 -21.61 -3.80
CA HIS A 217 3.72 -20.51 -4.34
C HIS A 217 2.79 -19.42 -4.89
N VAL A 218 3.19 -18.17 -4.65
CA VAL A 218 2.47 -16.94 -4.97
C VAL A 218 3.51 -15.94 -5.41
N VAL A 219 3.21 -15.15 -6.43
CA VAL A 219 4.12 -14.11 -6.92
C VAL A 219 3.49 -12.75 -6.64
N VAL A 220 4.23 -11.91 -5.92
CA VAL A 220 3.92 -10.48 -5.79
C VAL A 220 4.47 -9.78 -7.02
N LEU A 221 3.57 -9.37 -7.93
CA LEU A 221 3.92 -8.60 -9.12
C LEU A 221 4.31 -7.16 -8.75
N SER A 222 3.73 -6.63 -7.67
CA SER A 222 4.06 -5.30 -7.16
C SER A 222 3.62 -5.13 -5.71
N GLY A 223 4.57 -4.86 -4.81
CA GLY A 223 4.30 -4.47 -3.42
C GLY A 223 4.43 -2.96 -3.22
N PHE A 224 5.43 -2.51 -2.47
CA PHE A 224 5.65 -1.08 -2.27
C PHE A 224 6.10 -0.39 -3.55
N ARG A 225 5.50 0.75 -3.86
CA ARG A 225 5.94 1.67 -4.93
C ARG A 225 6.36 2.98 -4.31
N SER A 226 7.64 3.34 -4.44
CA SER A 226 8.09 4.69 -4.09
C SER A 226 7.23 5.74 -4.82
N PRO A 227 6.90 6.88 -4.20
CA PRO A 227 6.13 7.92 -4.89
C PRO A 227 6.72 8.35 -6.23
N GLN A 228 8.05 8.38 -6.34
CA GLN A 228 8.71 8.63 -7.61
C GLN A 228 8.37 7.52 -8.63
N TYR A 229 8.48 6.25 -8.26
CA TYR A 229 8.19 5.15 -9.19
C TYR A 229 6.74 5.20 -9.64
N ASN A 230 5.83 5.43 -8.70
CA ASN A 230 4.41 5.57 -8.99
C ASN A 230 4.11 6.76 -9.92
N SER A 231 4.87 7.86 -9.83
CA SER A 231 4.69 9.03 -10.70
C SER A 231 5.16 8.85 -12.15
N ARG A 232 5.95 7.81 -12.45
CA ARG A 232 6.53 7.58 -13.79
C ARG A 232 5.54 7.01 -14.81
N GLY A 233 4.40 6.48 -14.37
CA GLY A 233 3.46 5.82 -15.27
C GLY A 233 2.22 6.64 -15.59
N ASN A 234 1.77 6.49 -16.84
CA ASN A 234 0.45 6.95 -17.31
C ASN A 234 -0.57 5.79 -17.39
N GLY A 235 -0.25 4.62 -16.82
CA GLY A 235 -1.06 3.39 -16.91
C GLY A 235 -2.09 3.20 -15.79
N GLU A 236 -3.00 2.23 -15.96
CA GLU A 236 -3.97 1.82 -14.94
C GLU A 236 -3.25 1.41 -13.64
N GLY A 237 -3.73 1.88 -12.48
CA GLY A 237 -3.16 1.54 -11.16
C GLY A 237 -2.04 2.45 -10.65
N MET A 238 -1.60 3.45 -11.42
CA MET A 238 -0.53 4.41 -11.05
C MET A 238 -1.07 5.78 -10.63
N ALA A 239 -2.24 5.81 -9.99
CA ALA A 239 -2.84 7.04 -9.48
C ALA A 239 -1.94 7.69 -8.43
N ARG A 240 -1.96 9.03 -8.34
CA ARG A 240 -1.22 9.81 -7.31
C ARG A 240 -1.50 9.35 -5.88
N SER A 241 -2.68 8.78 -5.64
CA SER A 241 -3.12 8.25 -4.34
C SER A 241 -3.11 6.72 -4.29
N SER A 242 -2.29 6.06 -5.13
CA SER A 242 -2.18 4.59 -5.14
C SER A 242 -1.77 4.06 -3.77
N ARG A 243 -2.48 3.02 -3.32
CA ARG A 243 -2.29 2.36 -2.03
C ARG A 243 -0.91 1.69 -1.90
N HIS A 244 -0.28 1.30 -3.02
CA HIS A 244 1.10 0.78 -3.02
C HIS A 244 2.13 1.74 -2.41
N GLN A 245 1.89 3.06 -2.44
CA GLN A 245 2.78 4.06 -1.81
C GLN A 245 2.69 4.07 -0.29
N PHE A 246 1.62 3.52 0.29
CA PHE A 246 1.34 3.54 1.73
C PHE A 246 1.60 2.17 2.37
N GLY A 247 2.22 1.25 1.62
CA GLY A 247 2.62 -0.08 2.10
C GLY A 247 1.47 -1.02 2.39
N ASP A 248 0.27 -0.68 1.94
CA ASP A 248 -0.95 -1.36 2.33
C ASP A 248 -1.64 -2.06 1.16
N ALA A 249 -0.96 -2.20 0.01
CA ALA A 249 -1.43 -2.89 -1.18
C ALA A 249 -0.38 -3.82 -1.81
N ALA A 250 -0.87 -4.86 -2.47
CA ALA A 250 -0.08 -5.74 -3.31
C ALA A 250 -0.86 -6.17 -4.56
N ASP A 251 -0.15 -6.30 -5.68
CA ASP A 251 -0.62 -6.96 -6.89
C ASP A 251 -0.02 -8.37 -6.92
N LEU A 252 -0.84 -9.41 -7.11
CA LEU A 252 -0.37 -10.80 -7.05
C LEU A 252 -1.06 -11.75 -8.04
N ILE A 253 -0.37 -12.87 -8.27
CA ILE A 253 -0.89 -14.07 -8.94
C ILE A 253 -0.65 -15.30 -8.04
N ILE A 254 -1.56 -16.27 -8.13
CA ILE A 254 -1.36 -17.61 -7.58
C ILE A 254 -0.66 -18.43 -8.66
N ASP A 255 0.54 -18.92 -8.37
CA ASP A 255 1.43 -19.56 -9.33
C ASP A 255 2.09 -20.77 -8.63
N ALA A 256 1.27 -21.75 -8.27
CA ALA A 256 1.73 -22.93 -7.55
C ALA A 256 2.65 -23.79 -8.40
N ASN A 257 2.48 -23.75 -9.74
CA ASN A 257 3.27 -24.52 -10.69
C ASN A 257 4.63 -23.86 -11.04
N ARG A 258 4.82 -22.58 -10.71
CA ARG A 258 6.04 -21.76 -10.89
C ARG A 258 6.39 -21.46 -12.35
N ASP A 259 5.40 -21.28 -13.21
CA ASP A 259 5.58 -20.87 -14.61
C ASP A 259 5.53 -19.33 -14.79
N GLY A 260 5.30 -18.59 -13.71
CA GLY A 260 5.22 -17.13 -13.71
C GLY A 260 3.89 -16.57 -14.19
N ARG A 261 2.88 -17.43 -14.35
CA ARG A 261 1.51 -17.09 -14.76
C ARG A 261 0.52 -17.51 -13.67
N MET A 262 -0.63 -16.81 -13.61
CA MET A 262 -1.76 -17.26 -12.80
C MET A 262 -2.17 -18.68 -13.16
N ASP A 263 -2.42 -19.52 -12.16
CA ASP A 263 -3.00 -20.84 -12.34
C ASP A 263 -4.51 -20.77 -12.69
N ASP A 264 -5.03 -21.82 -13.32
CA ASP A 264 -6.48 -22.04 -13.50
C ASP A 264 -7.12 -22.35 -12.14
N LEU A 265 -7.63 -21.31 -11.48
CA LEU A 265 -8.15 -21.35 -10.11
C LEU A 265 -9.57 -21.91 -10.08
N ASN A 266 -10.34 -21.70 -11.15
CA ASN A 266 -11.72 -22.14 -11.24
C ASN A 266 -11.86 -23.59 -11.77
N ARG A 267 -10.76 -24.16 -12.30
CA ARG A 267 -10.62 -25.50 -12.88
C ARG A 267 -11.47 -25.74 -14.13
N ASP A 268 -11.63 -24.72 -14.98
CA ASP A 268 -12.38 -24.82 -16.24
C ASP A 268 -11.50 -25.16 -17.47
N GLY A 269 -10.19 -25.29 -17.26
CA GLY A 269 -9.18 -25.58 -18.28
C GLY A 269 -8.63 -24.34 -18.97
N ARG A 270 -8.90 -23.13 -18.48
CA ARG A 270 -8.42 -21.85 -19.03
C ARG A 270 -7.82 -20.99 -17.93
N VAL A 271 -6.84 -20.17 -18.31
CA VAL A 271 -6.30 -19.12 -17.44
C VAL A 271 -6.78 -17.77 -17.95
N ASP A 272 -7.82 -17.21 -17.33
CA ASP A 272 -8.46 -15.97 -17.73
C ASP A 272 -9.08 -15.16 -16.57
N PHE A 273 -9.84 -14.11 -16.90
CA PHE A 273 -10.39 -13.20 -15.90
C PHE A 273 -11.27 -13.90 -14.84
N ASP A 274 -11.91 -15.02 -15.18
CA ASP A 274 -12.80 -15.74 -14.28
C ASP A 274 -12.04 -16.41 -13.12
N ASP A 275 -10.73 -16.64 -13.25
CA ASP A 275 -9.86 -17.08 -12.15
C ASP A 275 -9.80 -16.06 -11.01
N THR A 276 -9.82 -14.77 -11.34
CA THR A 276 -9.78 -13.69 -10.34
C THR A 276 -11.03 -13.68 -9.45
N GLN A 277 -12.14 -14.26 -9.93
CA GLN A 277 -13.38 -14.40 -9.14
C GLN A 277 -13.22 -15.39 -7.99
N VAL A 278 -12.30 -16.36 -8.09
CA VAL A 278 -11.98 -17.28 -7.00
C VAL A 278 -11.31 -16.52 -5.86
N ILE A 279 -10.42 -15.59 -6.19
CA ILE A 279 -9.76 -14.71 -5.22
C ILE A 279 -10.76 -13.71 -4.62
N ASP A 280 -11.69 -13.13 -5.40
CA ASP A 280 -12.73 -12.25 -4.84
C ASP A 280 -13.58 -12.96 -3.77
N ARG A 281 -13.94 -14.23 -3.99
CA ARG A 281 -14.61 -15.03 -2.96
C ARG A 281 -13.76 -15.21 -1.71
N ALA A 282 -12.47 -15.48 -1.86
CA ALA A 282 -11.55 -15.65 -0.73
C ALA A 282 -11.38 -14.35 0.07
N VAL A 283 -11.15 -13.22 -0.61
CA VAL A 283 -11.07 -11.89 0.01
C VAL A 283 -12.37 -11.54 0.72
N SER A 284 -13.52 -11.80 0.09
CA SER A 284 -14.83 -11.53 0.71
C SER A 284 -15.07 -12.37 1.96
N LEU A 285 -14.62 -13.63 1.99
CA LEU A 285 -14.66 -14.48 3.18
C LEU A 285 -13.77 -13.92 4.30
N VAL A 286 -12.53 -13.52 3.97
CA VAL A 286 -11.58 -12.94 4.93
C VAL A 286 -12.12 -11.64 5.51
N GLU A 287 -12.59 -10.71 4.67
CA GLU A 287 -13.13 -9.43 5.13
C GLU A 287 -14.44 -9.58 5.92
N HIS A 288 -15.23 -10.62 5.64
CA HIS A 288 -16.41 -10.93 6.46
C HIS A 288 -16.02 -11.39 7.86
N LYS A 289 -15.00 -12.25 7.97
CA LYS A 289 -14.49 -12.77 9.24
C LYS A 289 -13.68 -11.73 10.03
N TYR A 290 -12.96 -10.86 9.34
CA TYR A 290 -12.09 -9.84 9.91
C TYR A 290 -12.39 -8.46 9.28
N PRO A 291 -13.47 -7.78 9.71
CA PRO A 291 -13.93 -6.53 9.09
C PRO A 291 -12.94 -5.37 9.17
N ASP A 292 -12.00 -5.41 10.10
CA ASP A 292 -10.94 -4.41 10.26
C ASP A 292 -9.83 -4.54 9.19
N LEU A 293 -9.72 -5.70 8.54
CA LEU A 293 -8.84 -5.90 7.38
C LEU A 293 -9.50 -5.50 6.04
N VAL A 294 -10.67 -4.84 6.08
CA VAL A 294 -11.38 -4.44 4.85
C VAL A 294 -10.55 -3.48 4.00
N GLY A 295 -10.62 -3.66 2.69
CA GLY A 295 -9.97 -2.72 1.77
C GLY A 295 -10.42 -2.85 0.32
N GLY A 296 -9.55 -2.41 -0.56
CA GLY A 296 -9.70 -2.47 -2.01
C GLY A 296 -9.39 -3.85 -2.57
N LEU A 297 -10.16 -4.25 -3.57
CA LEU A 297 -9.87 -5.38 -4.45
C LEU A 297 -10.10 -4.95 -5.90
N GLY A 298 -9.03 -5.03 -6.69
CA GLY A 298 -9.06 -4.79 -8.12
C GLY A 298 -8.86 -6.10 -8.87
N LEU A 299 -9.74 -6.39 -9.83
CA LEU A 299 -9.63 -7.58 -10.68
C LEU A 299 -9.14 -7.16 -12.05
N TYR A 300 -8.02 -7.74 -12.49
CA TYR A 300 -7.39 -7.37 -13.74
C TYR A 300 -7.37 -8.54 -14.71
N ARG A 301 -7.89 -8.31 -15.90
CA ARG A 301 -7.64 -9.16 -17.06
C ARG A 301 -6.17 -9.10 -17.42
N GLU A 302 -5.69 -10.19 -18.00
CA GLU A 302 -4.34 -10.42 -18.51
C GLU A 302 -3.59 -9.16 -18.93
N MET A 303 -2.49 -8.89 -18.22
CA MET A 303 -1.49 -7.91 -18.61
C MET A 303 -0.14 -8.60 -18.75
N GLY A 304 0.32 -8.75 -19.98
CA GLY A 304 1.59 -9.41 -20.27
C GLY A 304 1.54 -10.93 -19.98
N PRO A 305 2.69 -11.57 -19.75
CA PRO A 305 2.77 -13.03 -19.72
C PRO A 305 2.23 -13.65 -18.42
N SER A 306 2.14 -12.86 -17.34
CA SER A 306 1.66 -13.32 -16.03
C SER A 306 0.18 -13.66 -15.98
N GLY A 307 -0.58 -13.37 -17.04
CA GLY A 307 -2.01 -13.67 -17.06
C GLY A 307 -2.83 -12.69 -16.22
N PRO A 308 -4.07 -13.05 -15.87
CA PRO A 308 -4.93 -12.24 -14.99
C PRO A 308 -4.30 -12.10 -13.61
N PHE A 309 -4.52 -10.98 -12.93
CA PHE A 309 -3.98 -10.74 -11.59
C PHE A 309 -4.95 -9.93 -10.74
N VAL A 310 -4.66 -9.83 -9.45
CA VAL A 310 -5.48 -9.09 -8.49
C VAL A 310 -4.65 -8.05 -7.75
N HIS A 311 -5.29 -6.90 -7.49
CA HIS A 311 -4.85 -5.93 -6.49
C HIS A 311 -5.59 -6.22 -5.19
N ILE A 312 -4.89 -6.30 -4.06
CA ILE A 312 -5.48 -6.41 -2.71
C ILE A 312 -4.88 -5.33 -1.83
N ASP A 313 -5.71 -4.63 -1.05
CA ASP A 313 -5.23 -3.70 -0.02
C ASP A 313 -6.04 -3.72 1.29
N VAL A 314 -5.53 -3.01 2.30
CA VAL A 314 -6.12 -2.82 3.64
C VAL A 314 -6.38 -1.34 3.94
N ARG A 315 -6.94 -0.60 2.97
CA ARG A 315 -7.22 0.84 3.10
C ARG A 315 -8.30 1.22 4.13
N GLY A 316 -8.88 0.24 4.84
CA GLY A 316 -9.92 0.43 5.86
C GLY A 316 -11.31 0.74 5.29
N THR A 317 -11.48 0.77 3.97
CA THR A 317 -12.76 0.97 3.31
C THR A 317 -12.90 0.05 2.11
N ARG A 318 -14.10 -0.54 1.94
CA ARG A 318 -14.37 -1.44 0.82
C ARG A 318 -14.34 -0.67 -0.49
N ALA A 319 -13.47 -1.09 -1.42
CA ALA A 319 -13.45 -0.62 -2.80
C ALA A 319 -13.36 -1.82 -3.74
N ARG A 320 -14.11 -1.81 -4.85
CA ARG A 320 -14.12 -2.89 -5.85
C ARG A 320 -14.07 -2.30 -7.24
N TRP A 321 -13.18 -2.81 -8.08
CA TRP A 321 -13.07 -2.38 -9.47
C TRP A 321 -12.53 -3.51 -10.35
N SER A 322 -12.73 -3.37 -11.66
CA SER A 322 -12.14 -4.26 -12.65
C SER A 322 -11.77 -3.49 -13.91
N ASN A 323 -10.73 -3.92 -14.61
CA ASN A 323 -10.37 -3.33 -15.91
C ASN A 323 -11.16 -3.92 -17.10
N VAL A 324 -12.10 -4.84 -16.84
CA VAL A 324 -13.07 -5.29 -17.84
C VAL A 324 -14.18 -4.24 -17.91
N GLY A 325 -14.23 -3.48 -19.00
CA GLY A 325 -15.35 -2.59 -19.30
C GLY A 325 -16.67 -3.37 -19.22
N ARG A 326 -17.72 -2.77 -18.62
CA ARG A 326 -19.02 -3.42 -18.39
C ARG A 326 -19.48 -4.19 -19.63
N ARG A 327 -19.36 -5.51 -19.62
CA ARG A 327 -20.00 -6.37 -20.61
C ARG A 327 -21.45 -6.51 -20.14
N ALA A 328 -22.38 -5.81 -20.81
CA ALA A 328 -23.79 -6.00 -20.55
C ALA A 328 -24.15 -7.50 -20.68
N PRO A 329 -25.05 -8.04 -19.85
CA PRO A 329 -25.48 -9.43 -19.99
C PRO A 329 -26.05 -9.61 -21.39
N SER A 330 -25.64 -10.66 -22.10
CA SER A 330 -26.22 -11.06 -23.38
C SER A 330 -27.66 -11.55 -23.15
N GLY A 331 -28.59 -10.59 -23.06
CA GLY A 331 -30.03 -10.77 -23.11
C GLY A 331 -30.53 -10.28 -24.46
N ALA A 332 -31.36 -11.09 -25.10
CA ALA A 332 -31.90 -10.88 -26.43
C ALA A 332 -32.56 -9.50 -26.66
N GLY A 333 -32.36 -8.96 -27.87
CA GLY A 333 -33.35 -8.11 -28.52
C GLY A 333 -33.01 -6.61 -28.66
N VAL A 334 -33.06 -6.19 -29.92
CA VAL A 334 -33.27 -4.83 -30.45
C VAL A 334 -32.02 -4.05 -30.84
N GLN A 335 -31.86 -3.97 -32.16
CA GLN A 335 -30.91 -3.16 -32.90
C GLN A 335 -31.13 -1.66 -32.63
N THR A 336 -30.06 -0.95 -32.26
CA THR A 336 -29.88 0.45 -32.67
C THR A 336 -28.43 0.66 -33.07
N ARG A 337 -28.22 0.73 -34.38
CA ARG A 337 -26.97 1.13 -35.05
C ARG A 337 -26.55 2.52 -34.58
N TRP A 338 -25.28 2.66 -34.17
CA TRP A 338 -24.56 3.93 -34.16
C TRP A 338 -23.55 3.91 -35.30
N PRO A 339 -23.59 4.85 -36.26
CA PRO A 339 -22.61 4.91 -37.34
C PRO A 339 -21.32 5.55 -36.80
N GLY A 340 -20.19 4.85 -36.90
CA GLY A 340 -18.87 5.48 -36.68
C GLY A 340 -17.77 4.65 -36.00
N VAL A 341 -17.96 3.36 -35.71
CA VAL A 341 -16.86 2.51 -35.18
C VAL A 341 -16.25 1.73 -36.34
N THR A 342 -15.03 2.09 -36.73
CA THR A 342 -14.22 1.26 -37.62
C THR A 342 -13.75 0.02 -36.83
N ASN A 343 -14.10 -1.17 -37.32
CA ASN A 343 -13.55 -2.44 -36.85
C ASN A 343 -12.09 -2.54 -37.31
N ALA A 344 -11.18 -1.80 -36.69
CA ALA A 344 -9.77 -2.05 -36.83
C ALA A 344 -9.38 -3.11 -35.79
N VAL A 345 -9.16 -4.34 -36.27
CA VAL A 345 -8.41 -5.36 -35.53
C VAL A 345 -7.06 -4.73 -35.17
N ALA A 346 -6.78 -4.57 -33.88
CA ALA A 346 -5.48 -4.13 -33.42
C ALA A 346 -4.43 -5.11 -33.96
N ARG A 347 -3.54 -4.61 -34.81
CA ARG A 347 -2.41 -5.39 -35.29
C ARG A 347 -1.44 -5.60 -34.12
N PRO A 348 -0.78 -6.77 -34.01
CA PRO A 348 0.25 -6.98 -33.01
C PRO A 348 1.28 -5.87 -33.12
N SER A 349 1.46 -5.09 -32.06
CA SER A 349 2.67 -4.27 -31.91
C SER A 349 3.86 -5.22 -31.85
N GLY A 350 4.96 -4.87 -32.53
CA GLY A 350 6.13 -5.73 -32.73
C GLY A 350 6.84 -6.19 -31.45
N ALA A 351 8.08 -6.68 -31.64
CA ALA A 351 8.88 -7.34 -30.60
C ALA A 351 8.83 -6.64 -29.21
N CYS A 352 8.68 -7.45 -28.16
CA CYS A 352 8.63 -7.07 -26.75
C CYS A 352 9.71 -6.04 -26.38
N GLN A 353 9.32 -4.88 -25.85
CA GLN A 353 10.23 -3.77 -25.49
C GLN A 353 10.35 -3.58 -23.96
N ALA A 354 10.16 -4.63 -23.15
CA ALA A 354 10.30 -4.51 -21.70
C ALA A 354 11.78 -4.53 -21.28
N GLU A 355 12.19 -3.55 -20.46
CA GLU A 355 13.56 -3.42 -19.93
C GLU A 355 13.64 -3.75 -18.42
N GLY A 356 14.85 -4.03 -17.92
CA GLY A 356 15.09 -4.31 -16.50
C GLY A 356 14.58 -5.69 -16.07
N ALA A 357 14.06 -5.83 -14.85
CA ALA A 357 13.50 -7.10 -14.38
C ALA A 357 12.22 -7.50 -15.14
N MET A 358 11.53 -6.53 -15.76
CA MET A 358 10.40 -6.80 -16.67
C MET A 358 10.86 -7.43 -17.99
N ALA A 359 12.19 -7.50 -18.25
CA ALA A 359 12.72 -8.29 -19.36
C ALA A 359 12.48 -9.81 -19.18
N VAL A 360 12.24 -10.29 -17.94
CA VAL A 360 11.79 -11.67 -17.70
C VAL A 360 10.48 -11.95 -18.43
N LEU A 361 9.65 -10.92 -18.65
CA LEU A 361 8.40 -11.01 -19.39
C LEU A 361 8.59 -11.18 -20.90
N CYS A 362 9.80 -10.92 -21.42
CA CYS A 362 10.17 -11.16 -22.82
C CYS A 362 10.87 -12.52 -23.01
N GLN A 363 11.16 -13.28 -21.93
CA GLN A 363 11.74 -14.62 -22.00
C GLN A 363 10.64 -15.67 -22.22
N GLY A 364 10.12 -15.71 -23.44
CA GLY A 364 9.09 -16.68 -23.85
C GLY A 364 8.71 -16.57 -25.32
N SER A 365 9.03 -15.43 -25.95
CA SER A 365 8.90 -15.25 -27.39
C SER A 365 10.14 -15.76 -28.13
N ARG A 366 10.15 -17.06 -28.44
CA ARG A 366 10.71 -17.56 -29.69
C ARG A 366 9.64 -18.32 -30.46
#